data_AF-A0A920G6C6-F1
#
_entry.id   AF-A0A920G6C6-F1
#
_cell.length_a   1.000
_cell.length_b   1.000
_cell.length_c   1.000
_cell.angle_alpha   90.00
_cell.angle_beta   90.00
_cell.angle_gamma   90.00
#
_symmetry.space_group_name_H-M   'P 1'
#
loop_
_entity.id
_entity.type
_entity.pdbx_description
1 polymer ?
#
loop_
_entity_poly.entity_id
_entity_poly.type
_entity_poly.pdbx_seq_one_letter_code
_entity_poly.pdbx_strand_id
1 'polypeptide(L)'
;MDSVVVIRRTGGDIDWNDGRDIWYHEAIASVSDQCEPEWMDSEDPLFILYTSGSTGKPKGVLHTTGGYLLQAAMSMKYVFDYREGETYGAQPTLVG
;
A
#
# COMPACT_ATOMS: atom_id res chain seq x y z
N MET A 1 -5.03 16.29 -14.34
CA MET A 1 -5.47 16.83 -13.04
C MET A 1 -5.17 15.74 -12.04
N ASP A 2 -4.20 15.97 -11.17
CA ASP A 2 -3.80 14.98 -10.17
C ASP A 2 -4.72 15.16 -8.96
N SER A 3 -5.39 14.09 -8.52
CA SER A 3 -6.30 14.12 -7.36
C SER A 3 -5.59 13.64 -6.10
N VAL A 4 -5.97 14.17 -4.93
CA VAL A 4 -5.45 13.76 -3.63
C VAL A 4 -6.58 13.22 -2.77
N VAL A 5 -6.47 11.95 -2.36
CA VAL A 5 -7.45 11.32 -1.47
C VAL A 5 -7.05 11.57 -0.02
N VAL A 6 -7.92 12.25 0.74
CA VAL A 6 -7.65 12.68 2.10
C VAL A 6 -8.45 11.84 3.10
N ILE A 7 -7.75 11.25 4.07
CA ILE A 7 -8.36 10.48 5.16
C ILE A 7 -8.51 11.39 6.39
N ARG A 8 -9.74 11.57 6.88
CA ARG A 8 -10.01 12.36 8.09
C ARG A 8 -9.67 11.57 9.36
N ARG A 9 -8.38 11.54 9.73
CA ARG A 9 -7.91 10.77 10.89
C ARG A 9 -8.20 11.43 12.25
N THR A 10 -8.01 12.74 12.35
CA THR A 10 -8.09 13.51 13.61
C THR A 10 -9.26 14.49 13.65
N GLY A 11 -9.71 14.98 12.49
CA GLY A 11 -10.76 16.00 12.40
C GLY A 11 -10.28 17.43 12.67
N GLY A 12 -8.96 17.66 12.69
CA GLY A 12 -8.40 19.02 12.75
C GLY A 12 -8.67 19.82 11.47
N ASP A 13 -8.56 21.14 11.57
CA ASP A 13 -8.67 22.05 10.43
C ASP A 13 -7.47 21.89 9.49
N ILE A 14 -7.71 21.89 8.19
CA ILE A 14 -6.70 21.68 7.14
C ILE A 14 -6.95 22.60 5.97
N ASP A 15 -5.88 23.00 5.29
CA ASP A 15 -6.00 23.69 4.00
C ASP A 15 -6.61 22.74 2.97
N TRP A 16 -7.61 23.24 2.24
CA TRP A 16 -8.39 22.45 1.28
C TRP A 16 -8.43 23.10 -0.10
N ASN A 17 -8.29 22.29 -1.15
CA ASN A 17 -8.45 22.72 -2.54
C ASN A 17 -9.53 21.89 -3.25
N ASP A 18 -10.67 22.52 -3.53
CA ASP A 18 -11.84 21.87 -4.15
C ASP A 18 -11.57 21.25 -5.53
N GLY A 19 -10.52 21.69 -6.25
CA GLY A 19 -10.15 21.16 -7.56
C GLY A 19 -9.20 19.96 -7.52
N ARG A 20 -8.75 19.55 -6.33
CA ARG A 20 -7.71 18.52 -6.13
C ARG A 20 -8.07 17.52 -5.03
N ASP A 21 -8.54 18.01 -3.90
CA ASP A 21 -8.68 17.23 -2.67
C ASP A 21 -10.05 16.56 -2.60
N ILE A 22 -10.07 15.28 -2.27
CA ILE A 22 -11.28 14.46 -2.20
C ILE A 22 -11.30 13.73 -0.86
N TRP A 23 -12.42 13.83 -0.15
CA TRP A 23 -12.58 13.07 1.10
C TRP A 23 -12.73 11.58 0.82
N TYR A 24 -11.86 10.76 1.42
CA TYR A 24 -11.91 9.31 1.30
C TYR A 24 -13.29 8.74 1.67
N HIS A 25 -13.85 9.18 2.80
CA HIS A 25 -15.12 8.68 3.32
C HIS A 25 -16.32 9.02 2.43
N GLU A 26 -16.27 10.13 1.69
CA GLU A 26 -17.28 10.49 0.70
C GLU A 26 -17.10 9.69 -0.59
N ALA A 27 -15.86 9.54 -1.06
CA ALA A 27 -15.53 8.75 -2.24
C ALA A 27 -15.97 7.29 -2.09
N ILE A 28 -15.62 6.62 -0.99
CA ILE A 28 -16.00 5.22 -0.77
C ILE A 28 -17.50 5.01 -0.60
N ALA A 29 -18.25 6.01 -0.15
CA ALA A 29 -19.70 5.92 0.00
C ALA A 29 -20.44 5.90 -1.35
N SER A 30 -19.75 6.31 -2.43
CA SER A 30 -20.30 6.40 -3.78
C SER A 30 -19.94 5.25 -4.71
N VAL A 31 -19.07 4.33 -4.26
CA VAL A 31 -18.57 3.21 -5.06
C VAL A 31 -19.15 1.87 -4.58
N SER A 32 -19.11 0.88 -5.46
CA SER A 32 -19.52 -0.50 -5.18
C SER A 32 -18.59 -1.15 -4.14
N ASP A 33 -19.14 -2.05 -3.32
CA ASP A 33 -18.37 -2.94 -2.45
C ASP A 33 -17.72 -4.11 -3.21
N GLN A 34 -18.12 -4.31 -4.47
CA GLN A 34 -17.54 -5.28 -5.40
C GLN A 34 -16.68 -4.56 -6.44
N CYS A 35 -15.46 -5.07 -6.63
CA CYS A 35 -14.52 -4.67 -7.67
C CYS A 35 -13.78 -5.93 -8.16
N GLU A 36 -13.93 -6.27 -9.43
CA GLU A 36 -13.23 -7.43 -10.00
C GLU A 36 -11.71 -7.16 -10.06
N PRO A 37 -10.87 -8.16 -9.73
CA PRO A 37 -9.43 -7.99 -9.80
C PRO A 37 -8.96 -7.86 -11.25
N GLU A 38 -7.98 -6.99 -11.47
CA GLU A 38 -7.28 -6.91 -12.74
C GLU A 38 -6.29 -8.07 -12.88
N TRP A 39 -6.25 -8.67 -14.07
CA TRP A 39 -5.29 -9.74 -14.39
C TRP A 39 -3.93 -9.12 -14.73
N MET A 40 -2.93 -9.41 -13.91
CA MET A 40 -1.56 -8.89 -14.05
C MET A 40 -0.59 -10.02 -14.47
N ASP A 41 0.43 -9.69 -15.25
CA ASP A 41 1.57 -10.57 -15.50
C ASP A 41 2.43 -10.71 -14.22
N SER A 42 3.17 -11.82 -14.10
CA SER A 42 4.10 -12.02 -12.99
C SER A 42 5.15 -10.92 -12.84
N GLU A 43 5.55 -10.30 -13.95
CA GLU A 43 6.57 -9.25 -13.98
C GLU A 43 5.98 -7.83 -13.96
N ASP A 44 4.66 -7.69 -13.86
CA ASP A 44 4.05 -6.37 -13.72
C ASP A 44 4.41 -5.72 -12.38
N PRO A 45 4.69 -4.39 -12.36
CA PRO A 45 4.94 -3.62 -11.15
C PRO A 45 3.86 -3.79 -10.07
N LEU A 46 4.27 -4.19 -8.86
CA LEU A 46 3.37 -4.24 -7.70
C LEU A 46 3.45 -2.96 -6.86
N PHE A 47 4.68 -2.52 -6.50
CA PHE A 47 4.91 -1.25 -5.82
C PHE A 47 6.35 -0.75 -6.01
N ILE A 48 6.53 0.55 -5.74
CA ILE A 48 7.85 1.17 -5.60
C ILE A 48 8.03 1.58 -4.14
N LEU A 49 9.07 1.05 -3.50
CA LEU A 49 9.45 1.43 -2.14
C LEU A 49 10.69 2.30 -2.17
N TYR A 50 10.55 3.56 -1.74
CA TYR A 50 11.67 4.47 -1.61
C TYR A 50 12.44 4.19 -0.32
N THR A 51 13.76 4.08 -0.45
CA THR A 51 14.67 3.83 0.68
C THR A 51 15.69 4.96 0.81
N SER A 52 16.02 5.34 2.04
CA SER A 52 17.08 6.31 2.32
C SER A 52 18.45 5.68 2.00
N GLY A 53 18.99 5.97 0.82
CA GLY A 53 20.34 5.56 0.45
C GLY A 53 21.40 6.44 1.12
N SER A 54 22.61 5.91 1.33
CA SER A 54 23.76 6.65 1.88
C SER A 54 24.22 7.82 1.01
N THR A 55 23.82 7.87 -0.27
CA THR A 55 24.26 8.86 -1.26
C THR A 55 23.29 10.05 -1.42
N GLY A 56 22.41 10.30 -0.43
CA GLY A 56 21.58 11.51 -0.33
C GLY A 56 20.30 11.54 -1.18
N LYS A 57 20.22 10.79 -2.29
CA LYS A 57 18.99 10.64 -3.09
C LYS A 57 18.28 9.33 -2.74
N PRO A 58 16.99 9.34 -2.38
CA PRO A 58 16.22 8.12 -2.15
C PRO A 58 16.21 7.23 -3.38
N LYS A 59 16.41 5.92 -3.20
CA LYS A 59 16.34 4.93 -4.27
C LYS A 59 14.95 4.30 -4.27
N GLY A 60 14.24 4.36 -5.39
CA GLY A 60 12.96 3.68 -5.59
C GLY A 60 13.20 2.24 -6.01
N VAL A 61 12.99 1.30 -5.09
CA VAL A 61 13.10 -0.14 -5.36
C VAL A 61 11.76 -0.62 -5.90
N LEU A 62 11.77 -1.16 -7.11
CA LEU A 62 10.60 -1.75 -7.75
C LEU A 62 10.49 -3.24 -7.37
N HIS A 63 9.30 -3.67 -6.95
CA HIS A 63 8.95 -5.07 -6.79
C HIS A 63 7.88 -5.46 -7.80
N THR A 64 8.04 -6.62 -8.45
CA THR A 64 7.06 -7.21 -9.37
C THR A 64 6.08 -8.12 -8.63
N THR A 65 4.93 -8.38 -9.25
CA THR A 65 3.78 -9.03 -8.61
C THR A 65 4.06 -10.48 -8.21
N GLY A 66 4.45 -11.34 -9.15
CA GLY A 66 4.54 -12.78 -8.92
C GLY A 66 5.65 -13.16 -7.95
N GLY A 67 6.88 -12.70 -8.22
CA GLY A 67 8.06 -13.05 -7.42
C GLY A 67 7.97 -12.54 -5.98
N TYR A 68 7.50 -11.30 -5.77
CA TYR A 68 7.37 -10.73 -4.43
C TYR A 68 6.33 -11.45 -3.58
N LEU A 69 5.12 -11.66 -4.12
CA LEU A 69 4.05 -12.33 -3.40
C LEU A 69 4.42 -13.78 -3.05
N LEU A 70 5.09 -14.49 -3.97
CA LEU A 70 5.56 -15.85 -3.71
C LEU A 70 6.60 -15.89 -2.57
N GLN A 71 7.59 -14.99 -2.60
CA GLN A 71 8.63 -14.95 -1.57
C GLN A 71 8.06 -14.55 -0.20
N ALA A 72 7.14 -13.58 -0.16
CA ALA A 72 6.46 -13.17 1.07
C ALA A 72 5.65 -14.35 1.66
N ALA A 73 4.87 -15.06 0.85
CA ALA A 73 4.10 -16.22 1.30
C ALA A 73 4.99 -17.38 1.77
N MET A 74 6.07 -17.67 1.04
CA MET A 74 7.03 -18.72 1.43
C MET A 74 7.73 -18.40 2.74
N SER A 75 8.21 -17.17 2.93
CA SER A 75 8.87 -16.78 4.17
C SER A 75 7.89 -16.80 5.35
N MET A 76 6.64 -16.36 5.15
CA MET A 76 5.59 -16.47 6.16
C MET A 76 5.38 -17.93 6.60
N LYS A 77 5.32 -18.86 5.64
CA LYS A 77 5.15 -20.28 5.92
C LYS A 77 6.37 -20.93 6.57
N TYR A 78 7.58 -20.66 6.09
CA TYR A 78 8.76 -21.45 6.45
C TYR A 78 9.67 -20.78 7.49
N VAL A 79 9.73 -19.44 7.51
CA VAL A 79 10.58 -18.71 8.46
C VAL A 79 9.79 -18.41 9.73
N PHE A 80 8.55 -17.97 9.60
CA PHE A 80 7.68 -17.65 10.74
C PHE A 80 6.83 -18.84 11.20
N ASP A 81 6.92 -20.00 10.51
CA ASP A 81 6.12 -21.22 10.75
C ASP A 81 4.63 -20.94 10.92
N TYR A 82 4.10 -19.94 10.20
CA TYR A 82 2.70 -19.54 10.35
C TYR A 82 1.75 -20.66 9.95
N ARG A 83 0.75 -20.90 10.80
CA ARG A 83 -0.31 -21.88 10.57
C ARG A 83 -1.66 -21.22 10.44
N GLU A 84 -2.57 -21.92 9.76
CA GLU A 84 -3.92 -21.44 9.53
C GLU A 84 -4.64 -21.14 10.85
N GLY A 85 -5.26 -19.96 10.94
CA GLY A 85 -5.95 -19.49 12.14
C GLY A 85 -5.06 -18.81 13.18
N GLU A 86 -3.74 -18.78 13.00
CA GLU A 86 -2.85 -18.06 13.91
C GLU A 86 -2.94 -16.55 13.69
N THR A 87 -2.64 -15.78 14.74
CA THR A 87 -2.51 -14.32 14.65
C THR A 87 -1.03 -13.98 14.59
N TYR A 88 -0.59 -13.35 13.51
CA TYR A 88 0.79 -12.88 13.37
C TYR A 88 0.92 -11.42 13.81
N GLY A 89 1.73 -11.17 14.84
CA GLY A 89 2.03 -9.84 15.35
C GLY A 89 3.34 -9.30 14.77
N ALA A 90 3.27 -8.43 13.77
CA ALA A 90 4.41 -7.66 13.32
C ALA A 90 4.34 -6.24 13.89
N GLN A 91 5.48 -5.70 14.33
CA GLN A 91 5.63 -4.28 14.65
C GLN A 91 6.52 -3.59 13.59
N PRO A 92 6.02 -3.38 12.36
CA PRO A 92 6.74 -2.63 11.36
C PRO A 92 6.60 -1.13 11.63
N THR A 93 7.67 -0.37 11.38
CA THR A 93 7.57 1.09 11.26
C THR A 93 7.46 1.43 9.78
N LEU A 94 6.26 1.81 9.33
CA LEU A 94 6.12 2.52 8.07
C LEU A 94 6.47 3.98 8.35
N VAL A 95 7.72 4.35 8.10
CA VAL A 95 8.11 5.76 8.15
C VAL A 95 7.58 6.40 6.86
N GLY A 96 6.49 7.15 6.98
CA GLY A 96 5.98 8.04 5.95
C GLY A 96 6.69 9.40 5.99
#